data_AF-A0A2V7S6A0-F1
#
_entry.id   AF-A0A2V7S6A0-F1
#
_cell.length_a   1.000
_cell.length_b   1.000
_cell.length_c   1.000
_cell.angle_alpha   90.00
_cell.angle_beta   90.00
_cell.angle_gamma   90.00
#
_symmetry.space_group_name_H-M   'P 1'
#
loop_
_entity.id
_entity.type
_entity.pdbx_description
1 polymer ?
#
loop_
_entity_poly.entity_id
_entity_poly.type
_entity_poly.pdbx_seq_one_letter_code
_entity_poly.pdbx_strand_id
1 'polypeptide(L)'
;MTHRPTELSIGMAAEQLFGELPKETRRQLRDLPVVVHRLEEDAQRMRKRLEELQDALPETRTGERGMGKGTAQPAIESRRDRIATDLRAERDIVQQRLADAVAALETIRLNLLRLHAGTASVQSVTTDLGLAREVAEAVDLLLQAHKELDAELG
;
A
#
# COMPACT_ATOMS: atom_id res chain seq x y z
N MET A 1 7.26 -16.84 15.90
CA MET A 1 6.02 -16.15 15.53
C MET A 1 6.29 -15.40 14.24
N THR A 2 5.79 -15.88 13.11
CA THR A 2 5.99 -15.21 11.82
C THR A 2 5.02 -14.02 11.80
N HIS A 3 5.53 -12.79 11.96
CA HIS A 3 4.71 -11.60 11.78
C HIS A 3 4.22 -11.58 10.34
N ARG A 4 2.93 -11.82 10.15
CA ARG A 4 2.31 -11.71 8.83
C ARG A 4 1.97 -10.25 8.57
N PRO A 5 2.32 -9.70 7.40
CA PRO A 5 1.80 -8.42 6.96
C PRO A 5 0.26 -8.37 7.04
N THR A 6 -0.28 -7.22 7.43
CA THR A 6 -1.71 -7.06 7.72
C THR A 6 -2.56 -7.30 6.46
N GLU A 7 -2.13 -6.80 5.30
CA GLU A 7 -2.75 -7.00 3.99
C GLU A 7 -2.97 -8.47 3.66
N LEU A 8 -1.98 -9.34 3.89
CA LEU A 8 -2.09 -10.78 3.63
C LEU A 8 -3.09 -11.45 4.57
N SER A 9 -3.20 -10.94 5.80
CA SER A 9 -4.17 -11.47 6.77
C SER A 9 -5.59 -11.05 6.38
N ILE A 10 -5.76 -9.83 5.87
CA ILE A 10 -7.04 -9.30 5.42
C ILE A 10 -7.49 -9.97 4.13
N GLY A 11 -6.64 -10.10 3.11
CA GLY A 11 -7.05 -10.69 1.85
C GLY A 11 -7.35 -12.18 1.97
N MET A 12 -6.61 -12.94 2.81
CA MET A 12 -7.01 -14.30 3.18
C MET A 12 -8.41 -14.37 3.82
N ALA A 13 -8.73 -13.44 4.72
CA ALA A 13 -10.05 -13.40 5.33
C ALA A 13 -11.13 -13.04 4.31
N ALA A 14 -10.83 -12.15 3.36
CA ALA A 14 -11.73 -11.81 2.26
C ALA A 14 -11.96 -13.02 1.33
N GLU A 15 -10.91 -13.76 0.98
CA GLU A 15 -11.02 -14.98 0.16
C GLU A 15 -11.86 -16.06 0.84
N GLN A 16 -11.66 -16.28 2.14
CA GLN A 16 -12.47 -17.23 2.91
C GLN A 16 -13.95 -16.82 2.90
N LEU A 17 -14.25 -15.56 3.23
CA LEU A 17 -15.62 -15.05 3.24
C LEU A 17 -16.27 -15.16 1.86
N PHE A 18 -15.52 -14.87 0.78
CA PHE A 18 -15.99 -15.05 -0.59
C PHE A 18 -16.32 -16.51 -0.89
N GLY A 19 -15.46 -17.45 -0.48
CA GLY A 19 -15.66 -18.89 -0.68
C GLY A 19 -16.93 -19.45 0.00
N GLU A 20 -17.31 -18.86 1.13
CA GLU A 20 -18.50 -19.22 1.90
C GLU A 20 -19.81 -18.68 1.30
N LEU A 21 -19.75 -17.79 0.30
CA LEU A 21 -20.94 -17.22 -0.32
C LEU A 21 -21.72 -18.23 -1.19
N PRO A 22 -23.06 -18.06 -1.30
CA PRO A 22 -23.88 -18.80 -2.26
C PRO A 22 -23.34 -18.71 -3.69
N LYS A 23 -23.49 -19.80 -4.45
CA LYS A 23 -22.97 -19.89 -5.83
C LYS A 23 -23.42 -18.74 -6.73
N GLU A 24 -24.66 -18.30 -6.59
CA GLU A 24 -25.23 -17.20 -7.38
C GLU A 24 -24.52 -15.88 -7.08
N THR A 25 -24.32 -15.57 -5.80
CA THR A 25 -23.58 -14.38 -5.35
C THR A 25 -22.14 -14.40 -5.82
N ARG A 26 -21.45 -15.55 -5.75
CA ARG A 26 -20.08 -15.68 -6.27
C ARG A 26 -19.98 -15.46 -7.78
N ARG A 27 -21.00 -15.86 -8.55
CA ARG A 27 -21.05 -15.56 -10.00
C ARG A 27 -21.14 -14.07 -10.29
N GLN A 28 -21.92 -13.35 -9.49
CA GLN A 28 -22.09 -11.90 -9.62
C GLN A 28 -20.82 -11.15 -9.20
N LEU A 29 -20.04 -11.69 -8.26
CA LEU A 29 -18.80 -11.12 -7.73
C LEU A 29 -17.53 -11.82 -8.25
N ARG A 30 -17.58 -12.45 -9.43
CA ARG A 30 -16.49 -13.33 -9.93
C ARG A 30 -15.13 -12.64 -10.08
N ASP A 31 -15.12 -11.33 -10.26
CA ASP A 31 -13.89 -10.54 -10.46
C ASP A 31 -13.24 -10.15 -9.12
N LEU A 32 -13.97 -10.30 -8.00
CA LEU A 32 -13.51 -9.88 -6.68
C LEU A 32 -12.21 -10.56 -6.23
N PRO A 33 -12.00 -11.88 -6.41
CA PRO A 33 -10.74 -12.52 -6.02
C PRO A 33 -9.53 -11.92 -6.75
N VAL A 34 -9.69 -11.52 -8.01
CA VAL A 34 -8.61 -10.89 -8.79
C VAL A 34 -8.28 -9.52 -8.22
N VAL A 35 -9.29 -8.73 -7.84
CA VAL A 35 -9.09 -7.41 -7.23
C VAL A 35 -8.41 -7.52 -5.87
N VAL A 36 -8.83 -8.47 -5.03
CA VAL A 36 -8.20 -8.73 -3.72
C VAL A 36 -6.73 -9.09 -3.90
N HIS A 37 -6.43 -10.01 -4.82
CA HIS A 37 -5.05 -10.43 -5.05
C HIS A 37 -4.15 -9.29 -5.55
N ARG A 38 -4.65 -8.44 -6.46
CA ARG A 38 -3.90 -7.27 -6.92
C ARG A 38 -3.61 -6.28 -5.79
N LEU A 39 -4.61 -5.95 -4.98
CA LEU A 39 -4.44 -5.05 -3.83
C LEU A 39 -3.43 -5.61 -2.81
N GLU A 40 -3.41 -6.94 -2.60
CA GLU A 40 -2.38 -7.58 -1.77
C GLU A 40 -0.98 -7.43 -2.39
N GLU A 41 -0.82 -7.75 -3.67
CA GLU A 41 0.46 -7.60 -4.38
C GLU A 41 0.97 -6.16 -4.34
N ASP A 42 0.10 -5.18 -4.55
CA ASP A 42 0.43 -3.76 -4.50
C ASP A 42 0.84 -3.34 -3.10
N ALA A 43 0.07 -3.74 -2.07
CA ALA A 43 0.41 -3.48 -0.67
C ALA A 43 1.77 -4.07 -0.30
N GLN A 44 2.08 -5.28 -0.76
CA GLN A 44 3.39 -5.89 -0.53
C GLN A 44 4.53 -5.13 -1.22
N ARG A 45 4.34 -4.71 -2.49
CA ARG A 45 5.33 -3.91 -3.22
C ARG A 45 5.58 -2.57 -2.52
N MET A 46 4.51 -1.89 -2.11
CA MET A 46 4.60 -0.60 -1.41
C MET A 46 5.27 -0.75 -0.04
N ARG A 47 5.00 -1.83 0.70
CA ARG A 47 5.68 -2.12 1.96
C ARG A 47 7.18 -2.34 1.76
N LYS A 48 7.57 -3.14 0.76
CA LYS A 48 8.99 -3.33 0.43
C LYS A 48 9.66 -2.01 0.05
N ARG A 49 9.02 -1.17 -0.76
CA ARG A 49 9.54 0.14 -1.11
C ARG A 49 9.66 1.06 0.11
N LEU A 50 8.70 1.00 1.03
CA LEU A 50 8.75 1.77 2.27
C LEU A 50 9.96 1.38 3.12
N GLU A 51 10.24 0.08 3.25
CA GLU A 51 11.41 -0.44 3.96
C GLU A 51 12.72 0.04 3.27
N GLU A 52 12.81 -0.07 1.95
CA GLU A 52 13.96 0.43 1.17
C GLU A 52 14.20 1.94 1.38
N LEU A 53 13.13 2.76 1.38
CA LEU A 53 13.21 4.20 1.61
C LEU A 53 13.59 4.55 3.05
N GLN A 54 13.12 3.76 4.02
CA GLN A 54 13.48 3.90 5.44
C GLN A 54 14.96 3.57 5.68
N ASP A 55 15.47 2.52 5.04
CA ASP A 55 16.89 2.14 5.13
C ASP A 55 17.81 3.13 4.42
N ALA A 56 17.35 3.74 3.31
CA ALA A 56 18.08 4.74 2.55
C ALA A 56 18.11 6.11 3.25
N LEU A 57 17.10 6.42 4.07
CA LEU A 57 17.10 7.63 4.88
C LEU A 57 18.18 7.47 5.96
N PRO A 58 19.21 8.33 5.98
CA PRO A 58 20.16 8.29 7.08
C PRO A 58 19.36 8.50 8.36
N GLU A 59 19.51 7.60 9.34
CA GLU A 59 19.11 7.88 10.72
C GLU A 59 19.71 9.24 11.01
N THR A 60 18.85 10.25 11.05
CA THR A 60 19.29 11.58 11.43
C THR A 60 19.66 11.34 12.87
N ARG A 61 20.98 11.19 13.17
CA ARG A 61 21.48 11.07 14.53
C ARG A 61 21.12 12.37 15.22
N THR A 62 19.89 12.41 15.68
CA THR A 62 19.26 13.49 16.40
C THR A 62 19.77 13.30 17.82
N GLY A 63 21.08 13.52 18.03
CA GLY A 63 21.70 13.09 19.27
C GLY A 63 23.19 13.33 19.42
N GLU A 64 23.97 13.51 18.36
CA GLU A 64 25.40 13.80 18.50
C GLU A 64 25.73 15.16 17.89
N ARG A 65 25.37 16.22 18.62
CA ARG A 65 26.23 17.40 18.74
C ARG A 65 27.54 17.00 19.44
N GLY A 66 28.28 16.10 18.82
CA GLY A 66 29.67 15.84 19.15
C GLY A 66 30.49 16.90 18.43
N MET A 67 31.07 17.81 19.20
CA MET A 67 32.13 18.72 18.77
C MET A 67 33.17 17.95 17.94
N GLY A 68 33.13 18.13 16.62
CA GLY A 68 34.01 17.43 15.70
C GLY A 68 34.04 18.20 14.38
N LYS A 69 34.94 19.20 14.34
CA LYS A 69 35.21 20.10 13.23
C LYS A 69 35.43 19.29 11.92
N GLY A 70 34.40 19.19 11.08
CA GLY A 70 34.47 18.55 9.77
C GLY A 70 34.22 19.59 8.67
N THR A 71 35.19 19.76 7.80
CA THR A 71 35.24 20.69 6.65
C THR A 71 34.27 20.31 5.52
N ALA A 72 33.02 19.98 5.83
CA ALA A 72 32.03 19.73 4.79
C ALA A 72 31.69 21.07 4.12
N GLN A 73 31.96 21.16 2.81
CA GLN A 73 31.60 22.35 2.04
C GLN A 73 30.09 22.58 2.18
N PRO A 74 29.60 23.79 2.49
CA PRO A 74 28.16 24.06 2.71
C PRO A 74 27.26 23.63 1.52
N ALA A 75 27.83 23.49 0.32
CA ALA A 75 27.17 22.93 -0.86
C ALA A 75 26.86 21.41 -0.75
N ILE A 76 27.72 20.63 -0.11
CA ILE A 76 27.53 19.17 0.08
C ILE A 76 26.44 18.91 1.12
N GLU A 77 26.42 19.68 2.21
CA GLU A 77 25.36 19.63 3.23
C GLU A 77 24.00 20.01 2.62
N SER A 78 23.95 21.12 1.88
CA SER A 78 22.74 21.55 1.17
C SER A 78 22.22 20.51 0.16
N ARG A 79 23.10 19.78 -0.52
CA ARG A 79 22.72 18.70 -1.45
C ARG A 79 22.15 17.49 -0.68
N ARG A 80 22.76 17.11 0.44
CA ARG A 80 22.28 16.01 1.29
C ARG A 80 20.91 16.31 1.88
N ASP A 81 20.69 17.53 2.35
CA ASP A 81 19.40 17.94 2.93
C ASP A 81 18.27 17.90 1.89
N ARG A 82 18.55 18.29 0.64
CA ARG A 82 17.58 18.16 -0.46
C ARG A 82 17.24 16.70 -0.74
N ILE A 83 18.25 15.84 -0.90
CA ILE A 83 18.03 14.39 -1.13
C ILE A 83 17.23 13.77 0.03
N ALA A 84 17.55 14.12 1.28
CA ALA A 84 16.83 13.63 2.44
C ALA A 84 15.37 14.14 2.47
N THR A 85 15.13 15.37 2.03
CA THR A 85 13.77 15.92 1.90
C THR A 85 12.96 15.19 0.83
N ASP A 86 13.58 14.96 -0.34
CA ASP A 86 12.93 14.27 -1.47
C ASP A 86 12.58 12.82 -1.09
N LEU A 87 13.51 12.07 -0.46
CA LEU A 87 13.28 10.71 0.02
C LEU A 87 12.18 10.64 1.09
N ARG A 88 12.09 11.64 1.99
CA ARG A 88 11.01 11.70 2.99
C ARG A 88 9.66 11.93 2.33
N ALA A 89 9.58 12.81 1.33
CA ALA A 89 8.37 13.07 0.58
C ALA A 89 7.91 11.82 -0.18
N GLU A 90 8.83 11.10 -0.82
CA GLU A 90 8.53 9.82 -1.47
C GLU A 90 8.03 8.79 -0.46
N ARG A 91 8.69 8.67 0.70
CA ARG A 91 8.28 7.76 1.79
C ARG A 91 6.86 8.06 2.26
N ASP A 92 6.50 9.33 2.45
CA ASP A 92 5.14 9.73 2.84
C ASP A 92 4.10 9.35 1.78
N ILE A 93 4.41 9.53 0.49
CA ILE A 93 3.53 9.14 -0.63
C ILE A 93 3.32 7.62 -0.64
N VAL A 94 4.40 6.83 -0.55
CA VAL A 94 4.35 5.36 -0.54
C VAL A 94 3.58 4.85 0.69
N GLN A 95 3.81 5.46 1.86
CA GLN A 95 3.10 5.12 3.09
C GLN A 95 1.59 5.37 2.98
N GLN A 96 1.20 6.52 2.41
CA GLN A 96 -0.22 6.83 2.22
C GLN A 96 -0.89 5.81 1.31
N ARG A 97 -0.25 5.42 0.21
CA ARG A 97 -0.82 4.43 -0.72
C ARG A 97 -0.93 3.03 -0.14
N LEU A 98 0.05 2.66 0.69
CA LEU A 98 -0.04 1.42 1.44
C LEU A 98 -1.25 1.42 2.37
N ALA A 99 -1.52 2.55 3.05
CA ALA A 99 -2.71 2.70 3.87
C ALA A 99 -4.00 2.61 3.04
N ASP A 100 -4.04 3.25 1.86
CA ASP A 100 -5.20 3.23 0.97
C ASP A 100 -5.51 1.81 0.45
N ALA A 101 -4.50 1.04 0.03
CA ALA A 101 -4.69 -0.34 -0.43
C ALA A 101 -5.16 -1.27 0.71
N VAL A 102 -4.59 -1.13 1.91
CA VAL A 102 -5.03 -1.89 3.09
C VAL A 102 -6.46 -1.52 3.48
N ALA A 103 -6.83 -0.25 3.40
CA ALA A 103 -8.19 0.22 3.65
C ALA A 103 -9.19 -0.32 2.61
N ALA A 104 -8.81 -0.41 1.34
CA ALA A 104 -9.61 -1.03 0.30
C ALA A 104 -9.84 -2.53 0.57
N LEU A 105 -8.78 -3.27 0.95
CA LEU A 105 -8.89 -4.68 1.35
C LEU A 105 -9.83 -4.87 2.54
N GLU A 106 -9.71 -4.01 3.56
CA GLU A 106 -10.59 -4.06 4.74
C GLU A 106 -12.04 -3.73 4.38
N THR A 107 -12.26 -2.78 3.48
CA THR A 107 -13.59 -2.44 2.97
C THR A 107 -14.23 -3.64 2.28
N ILE A 108 -13.49 -4.32 1.39
CA ILE A 108 -13.92 -5.56 0.74
C ILE A 108 -14.29 -6.62 1.79
N ARG A 109 -13.41 -6.86 2.77
CA ARG A 109 -13.63 -7.85 3.83
C ARG A 109 -14.91 -7.57 4.63
N LEU A 110 -15.12 -6.31 5.02
CA LEU A 110 -16.31 -5.91 5.76
C LEU A 110 -17.58 -6.04 4.92
N ASN A 111 -17.51 -5.75 3.62
CA ASN A 111 -18.65 -5.91 2.70
C ASN A 111 -19.04 -7.39 2.57
N LEU A 112 -18.05 -8.27 2.41
CA LEU A 112 -18.26 -9.71 2.38
C LEU A 112 -18.83 -10.23 3.69
N LEU A 113 -18.36 -9.72 4.83
CA LEU A 113 -18.89 -10.08 6.15
C LEU A 113 -20.36 -9.66 6.29
N ARG A 114 -20.74 -8.46 5.83
CA ARG A 114 -22.14 -8.01 5.83
C ARG A 114 -23.01 -8.85 4.91
N LEU A 115 -22.50 -9.23 3.75
CA LEU A 115 -23.19 -10.10 2.79
C LEU A 115 -23.43 -11.50 3.38
N HIS A 116 -22.41 -12.05 4.05
CA HIS A 116 -22.50 -13.32 4.77
C HIS A 116 -23.51 -13.27 5.92
N ALA A 117 -23.56 -12.15 6.65
CA ALA A 117 -24.52 -11.93 7.73
C ALA A 117 -25.94 -11.59 7.23
N GLY A 118 -26.16 -11.45 5.92
CA GLY A 118 -27.44 -11.05 5.34
C GLY A 118 -27.83 -9.59 5.63
N THR A 119 -26.89 -8.75 6.05
CA THR A 119 -27.12 -7.34 6.45
C THR A 119 -26.81 -6.34 5.34
N ALA A 120 -26.30 -6.79 4.19
CA ALA A 120 -26.10 -5.99 2.98
C ALA A 120 -26.69 -6.68 1.74
N SER A 121 -27.15 -5.89 0.77
CA SER A 121 -27.58 -6.40 -0.54
C SER A 121 -26.39 -6.50 -1.50
N VAL A 122 -26.48 -7.38 -2.49
CA VAL A 122 -25.44 -7.51 -3.53
C VAL A 122 -25.25 -6.20 -4.29
N GLN A 123 -26.32 -5.43 -4.51
CA GLN A 123 -26.24 -4.11 -5.16
C GLN A 123 -25.44 -3.11 -4.33
N SER A 124 -25.64 -3.04 -3.01
CA SER A 124 -24.85 -2.16 -2.14
C SER A 124 -23.37 -2.56 -2.14
N VAL A 125 -23.09 -3.86 -2.08
CA VAL A 125 -21.73 -4.39 -2.07
C VAL A 125 -21.02 -4.12 -3.40
N THR A 126 -21.70 -4.28 -4.53
CA THR A 126 -21.09 -4.02 -5.85
C THR A 126 -20.73 -2.55 -6.05
N THR A 127 -21.52 -1.61 -5.53
CA THR A 127 -21.16 -0.18 -5.51
C THR A 127 -19.88 0.07 -4.70
N ASP A 128 -19.81 -0.46 -3.48
CA ASP A 128 -18.64 -0.27 -2.61
C ASP A 128 -17.37 -0.92 -3.21
N LEU A 129 -17.54 -2.06 -3.90
CA LEU A 129 -16.46 -2.72 -4.64
C LEU A 129 -15.96 -1.90 -5.84
N GLY A 130 -16.86 -1.16 -6.50
CA GLY A 130 -16.48 -0.23 -7.56
C GLY A 130 -15.52 0.85 -7.03
N LEU A 131 -15.83 1.44 -5.88
CA LEU A 131 -14.97 2.43 -5.22
C LEU A 131 -13.61 1.83 -4.82
N ALA A 132 -13.60 0.62 -4.27
CA ALA A 132 -12.35 -0.08 -3.93
C ALA A 132 -11.49 -0.37 -5.18
N ARG A 133 -12.13 -0.65 -6.32
CA ARG A 133 -11.44 -0.87 -7.60
C ARG A 133 -10.83 0.42 -8.14
N GLU A 134 -11.52 1.56 -8.04
CA GLU A 134 -10.96 2.86 -8.44
C GLU A 134 -9.68 3.18 -7.64
N VAL A 135 -9.65 2.84 -6.36
CA VAL A 135 -8.43 2.95 -5.53
C VAL A 135 -7.31 2.05 -6.06
N ALA A 136 -7.61 0.78 -6.39
CA ALA A 136 -6.63 -0.14 -6.96
C ALA A 136 -6.03 0.40 -8.28
N GLU A 137 -6.88 0.87 -9.20
CA GLU A 137 -6.44 1.42 -10.49
C GLU A 137 -5.59 2.70 -10.31
N ALA A 138 -5.93 3.56 -9.33
CA ALA A 138 -5.14 4.73 -8.99
C ALA A 138 -3.78 4.37 -8.37
N VAL A 139 -3.68 3.25 -7.65
CA VAL A 139 -2.41 2.72 -7.12
C VAL A 139 -1.53 2.19 -8.25
N ASP A 140 -2.09 1.38 -9.14
CA ASP A 140 -1.40 0.79 -10.31
C ASP A 140 -0.74 1.86 -11.19
N LEU A 141 -1.48 2.90 -11.58
CA LEU A 141 -0.98 3.97 -12.46
C LEU A 141 0.27 4.67 -11.89
N LEU A 142 0.33 4.83 -10.57
CA LEU A 142 1.44 5.52 -9.92
C LEU A 142 2.63 4.62 -9.64
N LEU A 143 2.40 3.33 -9.38
CA LEU A 143 3.47 2.34 -9.37
C LEU A 143 4.13 2.20 -10.75
N GLN A 144 3.35 2.31 -11.84
CA GLN A 144 3.89 2.36 -13.20
C GLN A 144 4.72 3.62 -13.45
N ALA A 145 4.21 4.80 -13.06
CA ALA A 145 4.94 6.05 -13.20
C ALA A 145 6.29 6.05 -12.44
N HIS A 146 6.37 5.44 -11.26
CA HIS A 146 7.65 5.30 -10.54
C HIS A 146 8.62 4.33 -11.22
N LYS A 147 8.13 3.21 -11.77
CA LYS A 147 8.98 2.28 -12.53
C LYS A 147 9.60 2.94 -13.77
N GLU A 148 8.85 3.78 -14.46
CA GLU A 148 9.35 4.54 -15.61
C GLU A 148 10.44 5.55 -15.19
N LEU A 149 10.25 6.25 -14.07
CA LEU A 149 11.26 7.19 -13.54
C LEU A 149 12.55 6.49 -13.11
N ASP A 150 12.45 5.35 -12.43
CA ASP A 150 13.61 4.55 -12.02
C ASP A 150 14.37 3.99 -13.24
N ALA A 151 13.67 3.70 -14.34
CA ALA A 151 14.28 3.22 -15.58
C ALA A 151 14.99 4.32 -16.39
N GLU A 152 14.56 5.58 -16.28
CA GLU A 152 15.22 6.72 -16.94
C GLU A 152 16.42 7.27 -16.16
N LEU A 153 16.51 7.01 -14.86
CA LEU A 153 17.59 7.49 -13.98
C LEU A 153 18.71 6.46 -13.72
N GLY A 154 18.54 5.21 -14.16
CA GLY A 154 19.54 4.13 -14.07
C GLY A 154 20.32 3.92 -15.36
#